data_AF-A0AAD9A932-F1
#
_entry.id   AF-A0AAD9A932-F1
#
_cell.length_a   1.000
_cell.length_b   1.000
_cell.length_c   1.000
_cell.angle_alpha   90.00
_cell.angle_beta   90.00
_cell.angle_gamma   90.00
#
_symmetry.space_group_name_H-M   'P 1'
#
loop_
_entity.id
_entity.type
_entity.pdbx_description
1 polymer ?
#
loop_
_entity_poly.entity_id
_entity_poly.type
_entity_poly.pdbx_seq_one_letter_code
_entity_poly.pdbx_strand_id
1 'polypeptide(L)'
;MSSRCACARLARLPVAAGSSMNLTRPFSTTTANLKVPPESPEWIQVPVPPQSQSSEQKLKVIRGTLPVPRDPFPRKEGDRKVKPEYLEQTAPTPSNEASQRPVEPGSRREHRRLMADSRRENLKTALKGLYQRKKTTVNAISATSRQRRLDNARAAKAPEREDDRLTRSSVLSSLKTTMSVDLDPLRYERAAESKAKTAALAQQKTDAKRDALMELYINASNFIVTEEELNEELDRLFAEDFWKRQGQSMVMDQENAWDVWGAPPTVQTMLEEMFKRETNAIDSQQTEGTRSVNRQKTIAEELTGGKMKGSD
;
A
#
# COMPACT_ATOMS: atom_id res chain seq x y z
N MET A 1 -0.81 14.22 14.87
CA MET A 1 -1.34 14.95 16.04
C MET A 1 -0.74 16.35 16.06
N SER A 2 -1.40 17.33 15.45
CA SER A 2 -0.91 18.71 15.33
C SER A 2 -1.80 19.63 16.17
N SER A 3 -1.24 20.13 17.28
CA SER A 3 -1.90 21.08 18.18
C SER A 3 -2.03 22.44 17.49
N ARG A 4 -3.23 22.79 17.04
CA ARG A 4 -3.52 24.11 16.47
C ARG A 4 -3.84 25.08 17.61
N CYS A 5 -2.91 25.99 17.90
CA CYS A 5 -3.06 27.07 18.85
C CYS A 5 -4.23 27.98 18.46
N ALA A 6 -5.14 28.20 19.42
CA ALA A 6 -6.20 29.19 19.31
C ALA A 6 -5.61 30.59 19.53
N CYS A 7 -5.51 31.39 18.48
CA CYS A 7 -5.19 32.82 18.58
C CYS A 7 -6.36 33.56 19.20
N ALA A 8 -6.20 34.03 20.45
CA ALA A 8 -7.07 35.04 21.00
C ALA A 8 -6.90 36.34 20.18
N ARG A 9 -7.98 36.78 19.51
CA ARG A 9 -8.03 38.08 18.85
C ARG A 9 -7.99 39.15 19.94
N LEU A 10 -6.82 39.75 20.16
CA LEU A 10 -6.72 41.05 20.81
C LEU A 10 -7.32 42.06 19.83
N ALA A 11 -8.51 42.57 20.14
CA ALA A 11 -9.11 43.68 19.42
C ALA A 11 -8.15 44.87 19.51
N ARG A 12 -7.59 45.29 18.37
CA ARG A 12 -6.88 46.56 18.26
C ARG A 12 -7.93 47.65 18.36
N LEU A 13 -7.84 48.48 19.40
CA LEU A 13 -8.52 49.77 19.44
C LEU A 13 -7.98 50.63 18.28
N PRO A 14 -8.83 51.32 17.51
CA PRO A 14 -8.37 52.22 16.46
C PRO A 14 -7.58 53.37 17.09
N VAL A 15 -6.37 53.61 16.58
CA VAL A 15 -5.61 54.81 16.85
C VAL A 15 -6.23 55.93 16.02
N ALA A 16 -6.99 56.82 16.67
CA ALA A 16 -7.49 58.02 16.03
C ALA A 16 -6.30 58.91 15.63
N ALA A 17 -6.23 59.24 14.34
CA ALA A 17 -5.31 60.26 13.84
C ALA A 17 -5.70 61.62 14.47
N GLY A 18 -4.75 62.25 15.16
CA GLY A 18 -4.98 63.52 15.82
C GLY A 18 -5.22 64.63 14.81
N SER A 19 -6.42 65.20 14.79
CA SER A 19 -6.62 66.54 14.24
C SER A 19 -6.07 67.55 15.25
N SER A 20 -5.25 68.48 14.77
CA SER A 20 -4.74 69.60 15.55
C SER A 20 -5.89 70.56 15.85
N MET A 21 -6.56 70.38 16.98
CA MET A 21 -7.54 71.35 17.46
C MET A 21 -6.80 72.48 18.18
N ASN A 22 -6.94 73.69 17.65
CA ASN A 22 -6.41 74.93 18.22
C ASN A 22 -6.80 75.07 19.70
N LEU A 23 -5.81 75.04 20.59
CA LEU A 23 -5.97 75.19 22.04
C LEU A 23 -6.01 76.68 22.42
N THR A 24 -7.16 77.33 22.26
CA THR A 24 -7.52 78.46 23.13
C THR A 24 -8.33 77.89 24.29
N ARG A 25 -7.85 78.09 25.52
CA ARG A 25 -8.32 77.41 26.73
C ARG A 25 -9.26 78.33 27.53
N PRO A 26 -10.59 78.21 27.44
CA PRO A 26 -11.46 78.80 28.44
C PRO A 26 -11.55 77.88 29.66
N PHE A 27 -11.36 78.44 30.84
CA PHE A 27 -11.55 77.76 32.13
C PHE A 27 -13.05 77.47 32.35
N SER A 28 -13.51 76.28 31.95
CA SER A 28 -14.83 75.76 32.32
C SER A 28 -14.69 74.36 32.91
N THR A 29 -15.17 74.19 34.14
CA THR A 29 -15.06 72.97 34.98
C THR A 29 -16.19 71.96 34.72
N THR A 30 -16.65 71.84 33.48
CA THR A 30 -17.58 70.77 33.08
C THR A 30 -16.94 69.92 31.99
N THR A 31 -16.68 68.64 32.29
CA THR A 31 -16.26 67.65 31.30
C THR A 31 -17.42 67.43 30.33
N ALA A 32 -17.46 68.15 29.22
CA ALA A 32 -18.41 67.90 28.16
C ALA A 32 -18.13 66.50 27.60
N ASN A 33 -19.04 65.54 27.86
CA ASN A 33 -19.13 64.31 27.08
C ASN A 33 -19.47 64.73 25.64
N LEU A 34 -18.43 64.99 24.83
CA LEU A 34 -18.59 65.35 23.44
C LEU A 34 -19.24 64.15 22.73
N LYS A 35 -20.51 64.32 22.36
CA LYS A 35 -21.16 63.41 21.42
C LYS A 35 -20.28 63.36 20.16
N VAL A 36 -20.17 62.19 19.54
CA VAL A 36 -19.46 62.00 18.26
C VAL A 36 -19.85 63.16 17.35
N PRO A 37 -18.93 63.95 16.79
CA PRO A 37 -19.32 65.09 15.95
C PRO A 37 -19.86 64.61 14.59
N PRO A 38 -20.66 65.42 13.89
CA PRO A 38 -21.18 65.06 12.56
C PRO A 38 -20.10 64.85 11.50
N GLU A 39 -18.89 65.36 11.72
CA GLU A 39 -17.72 65.15 10.86
C GLU A 39 -17.09 63.75 11.03
N SER A 40 -17.38 63.06 12.14
CA SER A 40 -16.87 61.72 12.37
C SER A 40 -17.62 60.72 11.48
N PRO A 41 -16.92 59.78 10.81
CA PRO A 41 -17.56 58.71 10.04
C PRO A 41 -18.45 57.79 10.90
N GLU A 42 -18.26 57.83 12.22
CA GLU A 42 -19.08 57.09 13.19
C GLU A 42 -20.37 57.83 13.61
N TRP A 43 -20.62 59.04 13.11
CA TRP A 43 -21.83 59.82 13.41
C TRP A 43 -23.12 59.08 13.03
N ILE A 44 -23.11 58.39 11.89
CA ILE A 44 -24.17 57.47 11.46
C ILE A 44 -23.54 56.12 11.16
N GLN A 45 -23.85 55.13 11.99
CA GLN A 45 -23.35 53.77 11.80
C GLN A 45 -24.22 53.03 10.78
N VAL A 46 -23.78 53.02 9.51
CA VAL A 46 -24.40 52.20 8.46
C VAL A 46 -23.78 50.80 8.51
N PRO A 47 -24.55 49.74 8.88
CA PRO A 47 -24.00 48.40 8.92
C PRO A 47 -23.66 47.92 7.50
N VAL A 48 -22.49 47.30 7.38
CA VAL A 48 -22.02 46.73 6.11
C VAL A 48 -22.57 45.31 5.94
N PRO A 49 -23.11 44.94 4.77
CA PRO A 49 -23.58 43.58 4.53
C PRO A 49 -22.43 42.56 4.64
N PRO A 50 -22.72 41.29 4.99
CA PRO A 50 -21.70 40.25 5.02
C PRO A 50 -21.09 40.04 3.63
N GLN A 51 -19.77 39.80 3.57
CA GLN A 51 -19.01 39.57 2.32
C GLN A 51 -19.03 40.77 1.34
N SER A 52 -18.95 42.00 1.85
CA SER A 52 -18.78 43.20 1.02
C SER A 52 -17.35 43.34 0.46
N GLN A 53 -17.18 44.09 -0.63
CA GLN A 53 -15.86 44.40 -1.20
C GLN A 53 -14.91 45.08 -0.19
N SER A 54 -15.43 45.89 0.73
CA SER A 54 -14.65 46.49 1.81
C SER A 54 -14.10 45.45 2.79
N SER A 55 -14.79 44.32 2.96
CA SER A 55 -14.36 43.21 3.84
C SER A 55 -13.33 42.28 3.20
N GLU A 56 -13.16 42.32 1.87
CA GLU A 56 -12.20 41.51 1.11
C GLU A 56 -10.77 42.08 1.16
N GLN A 57 -10.57 43.23 1.80
CA GLN A 57 -9.26 43.84 1.95
C GLN A 57 -8.30 42.92 2.71
N LYS A 58 -7.23 42.49 2.03
CA LYS A 58 -6.23 41.59 2.61
C LYS A 58 -5.34 42.33 3.60
N LEU A 59 -5.42 41.93 4.87
CA LEU A 59 -4.54 42.45 5.91
C LEU A 59 -3.07 42.08 5.62
N LYS A 60 -2.16 43.03 5.88
CA LYS A 60 -0.72 42.80 5.76
C LYS A 60 -0.26 41.76 6.78
N VAL A 61 0.66 40.87 6.39
CA VAL A 61 1.23 39.86 7.29
C VAL A 61 2.12 40.54 8.32
N ILE A 62 1.75 40.45 9.60
CA ILE A 62 2.54 40.98 10.71
C ILE A 62 3.70 40.02 10.99
N ARG A 63 4.92 40.53 11.08
CA ARG A 63 6.15 39.75 11.39
C ARG A 63 6.34 39.64 12.91
N GLY A 64 7.08 38.61 13.35
CA GLY A 64 7.39 38.34 14.75
C GLY A 64 6.39 37.42 15.45
N THR A 65 6.74 36.95 16.66
CA THR A 65 5.88 36.12 17.50
C THR A 65 5.92 36.60 18.95
N LEU A 66 4.79 36.50 19.65
CA LEU A 66 4.72 36.76 21.10
C LEU A 66 4.93 35.45 21.86
N PRO A 67 5.56 35.48 23.05
CA PRO A 67 5.71 34.28 23.86
C PRO A 67 4.34 33.74 24.30
N VAL A 68 4.15 32.44 24.14
CA VAL A 68 2.89 31.78 24.51
C VAL A 68 2.79 31.70 26.05
N PRO A 69 1.72 32.23 26.67
CA PRO A 69 1.53 32.12 28.11
C PRO A 69 1.43 30.66 28.57
N ARG A 70 2.05 30.33 29.70
CA ARG A 70 1.94 29.01 30.32
C ARG A 70 0.50 28.70 30.76
N ASP A 71 0.11 27.42 30.73
CA ASP A 71 -1.19 26.96 31.26
C ASP A 71 -1.11 26.74 32.78
N PRO A 72 -1.79 27.54 33.61
CA PRO A 72 -1.78 27.37 35.06
C PRO A 72 -2.67 26.23 35.57
N PHE A 73 -3.54 25.65 34.72
CA PHE A 73 -4.53 24.64 35.10
C PHE A 73 -4.43 23.37 34.22
N PRO A 74 -3.32 22.62 34.24
CA PRO A 74 -3.17 21.44 33.40
C PRO A 74 -4.32 20.45 33.59
N ARG A 75 -4.64 19.67 32.55
CA ARG A 75 -5.81 18.77 32.53
C ARG A 75 -5.86 17.80 33.72
N LYS A 76 -4.69 17.34 34.21
CA LYS A 76 -4.58 16.45 35.37
C LYS A 76 -5.00 17.12 36.69
N GLU A 77 -4.75 18.42 36.83
CA GLU A 77 -5.00 19.17 38.08
C GLU A 77 -6.44 19.72 38.15
N GLY A 78 -7.08 19.93 37.00
CA GLY A 78 -8.49 20.30 36.92
C GLY A 78 -8.80 21.63 37.63
N ASP A 79 -9.77 21.59 38.54
CA ASP A 79 -10.28 22.74 39.29
C ASP A 79 -9.67 22.88 40.70
N ARG A 80 -8.70 22.02 41.07
CA ARG A 80 -8.11 21.95 42.42
C ARG A 80 -7.72 23.32 42.97
N LYS A 81 -7.04 24.13 42.17
CA LYS A 81 -6.53 25.47 42.53
C LYS A 81 -7.61 26.52 42.78
N VAL A 82 -8.83 26.28 42.33
CA VAL A 82 -9.96 27.22 42.47
C VAL A 82 -10.79 26.92 43.71
N LYS A 83 -10.64 25.71 44.27
CA LYS A 83 -11.35 25.29 45.47
C LYS A 83 -10.91 26.14 46.68
N PRO A 84 -11.83 26.43 47.60
CA PRO A 84 -11.52 27.24 48.79
C PRO A 84 -10.42 26.60 49.63
N GLU A 85 -10.43 25.27 49.76
CA GLU A 85 -9.41 24.50 50.47
C GLU A 85 -7.98 24.80 50.00
N TYR A 86 -7.76 24.89 48.69
CA TYR A 86 -6.45 25.22 48.14
C TYR A 86 -6.02 26.65 48.50
N LEU A 87 -6.96 27.59 48.48
CA LEU A 87 -6.67 28.99 48.82
C LEU A 87 -6.31 29.14 50.29
N GLU A 88 -7.03 28.46 51.17
CA GLU A 88 -6.78 28.46 52.63
C GLU A 88 -5.45 27.78 52.97
N GLN A 89 -5.12 26.67 52.31
CA GLN A 89 -3.83 25.99 52.48
C GLN A 89 -2.65 26.81 51.92
N THR A 90 -2.83 27.45 50.77
CA THR A 90 -1.75 28.17 50.08
C THR A 90 -1.46 29.54 50.71
N ALA A 91 -2.50 30.23 51.16
CA ALA A 91 -2.39 31.58 51.71
C ALA A 91 -3.32 31.76 52.91
N PRO A 92 -3.00 31.11 54.06
CA PRO A 92 -3.84 31.16 55.25
C PRO A 92 -3.93 32.58 55.82
N THR A 93 -5.03 32.83 56.53
CA THR A 93 -5.22 34.02 57.35
C THR A 93 -4.40 33.90 58.66
N PRO A 94 -4.03 35.03 59.28
CA PRO A 94 -3.28 35.01 60.53
C PRO A 94 -4.05 34.30 61.66
N SER A 95 -3.52 33.15 62.12
CA SER A 95 -4.15 32.35 63.19
C SER A 95 -3.68 32.71 64.60
N ASN A 96 -2.50 33.31 64.75
CA ASN A 96 -1.94 33.57 66.08
C ASN A 96 -2.56 34.82 66.71
N GLU A 97 -2.85 34.80 68.02
CA GLU A 97 -3.42 35.93 68.74
C GLU A 97 -2.59 37.22 68.58
N ALA A 98 -1.26 37.11 68.64
CA ALA A 98 -0.34 38.22 68.42
C ALA A 98 -0.45 38.83 67.00
N SER A 99 -0.86 38.03 66.01
CA SER A 99 -1.07 38.48 64.63
C SER A 99 -2.47 39.06 64.38
N GLN A 100 -3.40 38.91 65.33
CA GLN A 100 -4.74 39.51 65.27
C GLN A 100 -4.83 40.85 65.99
N ARG A 101 -3.91 41.14 66.93
CA ARG A 101 -3.84 42.44 67.62
C ARG A 101 -3.67 43.59 66.61
N PRO A 102 -4.32 44.75 66.82
CA PRO A 102 -4.10 45.96 66.02
C PRO A 102 -2.61 46.30 65.99
N VAL A 103 -2.15 46.82 64.86
CA VAL A 103 -0.74 47.18 64.66
C VAL A 103 -0.62 48.69 64.59
N GLU A 104 0.48 49.21 65.14
CA GLU A 104 0.83 50.63 65.10
C GLU A 104 0.78 51.18 63.66
N PRO A 105 0.09 52.32 63.44
CA PRO A 105 -0.05 52.94 62.14
C PRO A 105 1.32 53.40 61.61
N GLY A 106 1.59 53.14 60.33
CA GLY A 106 2.87 53.43 59.66
C GLY A 106 3.98 52.43 59.96
N SER A 107 3.73 51.39 60.77
CA SER A 107 4.76 50.41 61.10
C SER A 107 5.04 49.42 59.96
N ARG A 108 6.26 48.87 59.92
CA ARG A 108 6.64 47.81 58.97
C ARG A 108 5.71 46.60 59.03
N ARG A 109 5.12 46.32 60.20
CA ARG A 109 4.19 45.20 60.39
C ARG A 109 2.85 45.46 59.71
N GLU A 110 2.34 46.68 59.76
CA GLU A 110 1.10 47.07 59.09
C GLU A 110 1.23 46.91 57.58
N HIS A 111 2.30 47.48 56.99
CA HIS A 111 2.58 47.35 55.57
C HIS A 111 2.69 45.88 55.12
N ARG A 112 3.32 45.01 55.94
CA ARG A 112 3.38 43.57 55.65
C ARG A 112 2.00 42.90 55.70
N ARG A 113 1.11 43.31 56.62
CA ARG A 113 -0.27 42.80 56.68
C ARG A 113 -1.06 43.24 55.45
N LEU A 114 -1.05 44.53 55.12
CA LEU A 114 -1.69 45.07 53.92
C LEU A 114 -1.21 44.37 52.64
N MET A 115 0.10 44.14 52.50
CA MET A 115 0.66 43.41 51.37
C MET A 115 0.22 41.94 51.35
N ALA A 116 0.08 41.29 52.50
CA ALA A 116 -0.41 39.92 52.58
C ALA A 116 -1.88 39.82 52.20
N ASP A 117 -2.72 40.75 52.66
CA ASP A 117 -4.13 40.85 52.29
C ASP A 117 -4.29 41.09 50.79
N SER A 118 -3.58 42.07 50.23
CA SER A 118 -3.58 42.34 48.78
C SER A 118 -3.15 41.11 47.97
N ARG A 119 -2.11 40.38 48.40
CA ARG A 119 -1.68 39.14 47.72
C ARG A 119 -2.73 38.02 47.81
N ARG A 120 -3.39 37.85 48.96
CA ARG A 120 -4.48 36.87 49.14
C ARG A 120 -5.66 37.18 48.22
N GLU A 121 -6.09 38.44 48.18
CA GLU A 121 -7.18 38.89 47.32
C GLU A 121 -6.83 38.73 45.84
N ASN A 122 -5.63 39.15 45.43
CA ASN A 122 -5.15 39.00 44.06
C ASN A 122 -5.05 37.53 43.64
N LEU A 123 -4.55 36.65 44.52
CA LEU A 123 -4.46 35.21 44.23
C LEU A 123 -5.87 34.59 44.04
N LYS A 124 -6.79 34.90 44.96
CA LYS A 124 -8.18 34.41 44.93
C LYS A 124 -8.91 34.88 43.68
N THR A 125 -8.82 36.17 43.35
CA THR A 125 -9.47 36.76 42.17
C THR A 125 -8.83 36.26 40.87
N ALA A 126 -7.50 36.19 40.80
CA ALA A 126 -6.78 35.72 39.62
C ALA A 126 -7.07 34.26 39.29
N LEU A 127 -7.02 33.35 40.27
CA LEU A 127 -7.28 31.92 40.03
C LEU A 127 -8.71 31.68 39.57
N LYS A 128 -9.69 32.33 40.22
CA LYS A 128 -11.10 32.26 39.79
C LYS A 128 -11.29 32.83 38.38
N GLY A 129 -10.75 34.01 38.09
CA GLY A 129 -10.88 34.66 36.79
C GLY A 129 -10.21 33.90 35.65
N LEU A 130 -8.98 33.42 35.86
CA LEU A 130 -8.25 32.63 34.86
C LEU A 130 -8.94 31.29 34.57
N TYR A 131 -9.46 30.63 35.60
CA TYR A 131 -10.19 29.38 35.41
C TYR A 131 -11.51 29.59 34.65
N GLN A 132 -12.26 30.66 34.98
CA GLN A 132 -13.45 31.02 34.22
C GLN A 132 -13.13 31.29 32.75
N ARG A 133 -12.08 32.05 32.45
CA ARG A 133 -11.61 32.29 31.06
C ARG A 133 -11.25 30.99 30.33
N LYS A 134 -10.60 30.06 31.03
CA LYS A 134 -10.30 28.74 30.49
C LYS A 134 -11.58 27.96 30.17
N LYS A 135 -12.52 27.90 31.12
CA LYS A 135 -13.79 27.19 30.98
C LYS A 135 -14.61 27.73 29.81
N THR A 136 -14.75 29.05 29.68
CA THR A 136 -15.50 29.67 28.57
C THR A 136 -14.85 29.37 27.22
N THR A 137 -13.52 29.48 27.13
CA THR A 137 -12.76 29.22 25.90
C THR A 137 -12.85 27.75 25.49
N VAL A 138 -12.62 26.82 26.42
CA VAL A 138 -12.73 25.38 26.16
C VAL A 138 -14.15 25.01 25.76
N ASN A 139 -15.17 25.56 26.43
CA ASN A 139 -16.56 25.30 26.08
C ASN A 139 -16.87 25.78 24.65
N ALA A 140 -16.48 27.00 24.28
CA ALA A 140 -16.69 27.54 22.93
C ALA A 140 -16.00 26.70 21.85
N ILE A 141 -14.74 26.31 22.06
CA ILE A 141 -14.00 25.43 21.13
C ILE A 141 -14.64 24.03 21.05
N SER A 142 -15.06 23.48 22.19
CA SER A 142 -15.70 22.16 22.22
C SER A 142 -17.07 22.17 21.52
N ALA A 143 -17.84 23.25 21.65
CA ALA A 143 -19.14 23.39 21.03
C ALA A 143 -19.01 23.47 19.50
N THR A 144 -18.13 24.35 19.01
CA THR A 144 -17.86 24.51 17.57
C THR A 144 -17.30 23.24 16.94
N SER A 145 -16.33 22.59 17.60
CA SER A 145 -15.77 21.32 17.10
C SER A 145 -16.81 20.19 17.08
N ARG A 146 -17.69 20.11 18.09
CA ARG A 146 -18.79 19.14 18.13
C ARG A 146 -19.77 19.38 17.00
N GLN A 147 -20.22 20.62 16.79
CA GLN A 147 -21.12 20.98 15.69
C GLN A 147 -20.51 20.59 14.34
N ARG A 148 -19.26 20.98 14.08
CA ARG A 148 -18.55 20.60 12.84
C ARG A 148 -18.47 19.09 12.63
N ARG A 149 -18.21 18.33 13.70
CA ARG A 149 -18.19 16.87 13.62
C ARG A 149 -19.56 16.30 13.26
N LEU A 150 -20.63 16.84 13.85
CA LEU A 150 -22.00 16.42 13.57
C LEU A 150 -22.40 16.76 12.13
N ASP A 151 -22.08 17.97 11.66
CA ASP A 151 -22.40 18.40 10.30
C ASP A 151 -21.65 17.57 9.25
N ASN A 152 -20.36 17.31 9.48
CA ASN A 152 -19.57 16.42 8.61
C ASN A 152 -20.14 14.99 8.60
N ALA A 153 -20.53 14.47 9.76
CA ALA A 153 -21.13 13.13 9.86
C ALA A 153 -22.50 13.07 9.17
N ARG A 154 -23.29 14.16 9.25
CA ARG A 154 -24.57 14.29 8.55
C ARG A 154 -24.35 14.32 7.04
N ALA A 155 -23.43 15.14 6.56
CA ALA A 155 -23.10 15.25 5.14
C ALA A 155 -22.57 13.93 4.55
N ALA A 156 -21.72 13.21 5.28
CA ALA A 156 -21.17 11.93 4.85
C ALA A 156 -22.23 10.81 4.77
N LYS A 157 -23.30 10.90 5.56
CA LYS A 157 -24.43 9.95 5.55
C LYS A 157 -25.63 10.46 4.76
N ALA A 158 -25.55 11.65 4.17
CA ALA A 158 -26.64 12.20 3.41
C ALA A 158 -26.88 11.32 2.18
N PRO A 159 -28.15 11.04 1.83
CA PRO A 159 -28.45 10.34 0.59
C PRO A 159 -27.97 11.17 -0.60
N GLU A 160 -27.71 10.48 -1.70
CA GLU A 160 -27.47 11.13 -2.98
C GLU A 160 -28.69 11.97 -3.39
N ARG A 161 -28.44 12.99 -4.22
CA ARG A 161 -29.49 13.85 -4.75
C ARG A 161 -30.37 13.06 -5.74
N GLU A 162 -31.66 13.38 -5.79
CA GLU A 162 -32.62 12.59 -6.57
C GLU A 162 -32.41 12.68 -8.08
N ASP A 163 -32.04 13.86 -8.58
CA ASP A 163 -31.66 14.08 -9.97
C ASP A 163 -30.42 13.27 -10.37
N ASP A 164 -29.39 13.25 -9.53
CA ASP A 164 -28.20 12.41 -9.75
C ASP A 164 -28.57 10.92 -9.77
N ARG A 165 -29.45 10.49 -8.87
CA ARG A 165 -29.91 9.08 -8.81
C ARG A 165 -30.65 8.66 -10.07
N LEU A 166 -31.47 9.54 -10.65
CA LEU A 166 -32.31 9.24 -11.82
C LEU A 166 -31.58 9.39 -13.15
N THR A 167 -30.57 10.27 -13.22
CA THR A 167 -29.83 10.55 -14.46
C THR A 167 -28.58 9.69 -14.63
N ARG A 168 -28.11 9.04 -13.57
CA ARG A 168 -26.94 8.15 -13.63
C ARG A 168 -27.25 6.90 -14.45
N SER A 169 -26.25 6.45 -15.21
CA SER A 169 -26.31 5.16 -15.92
C SER A 169 -26.50 4.00 -14.95
N SER A 170 -27.18 2.95 -15.41
CA SER A 170 -27.40 1.74 -14.64
C SER A 170 -26.15 0.88 -14.57
N VAL A 171 -25.86 0.33 -13.39
CA VAL A 171 -24.86 -0.73 -13.18
C VAL A 171 -25.59 -1.93 -12.60
N LEU A 172 -25.36 -3.11 -13.19
CA LEU A 172 -25.97 -4.35 -12.71
C LEU A 172 -25.57 -4.61 -11.26
N SER A 173 -26.55 -4.97 -10.41
CA SER A 173 -26.30 -5.25 -8.98
C SER A 173 -25.32 -6.39 -8.78
N SER A 174 -25.31 -7.39 -9.69
CA SER A 174 -24.34 -8.47 -9.70
C SER A 174 -22.90 -7.97 -9.76
N LEU A 175 -22.61 -6.97 -10.61
CA LEU A 175 -21.26 -6.38 -10.73
C LEU A 175 -20.87 -5.51 -9.54
N LYS A 176 -21.85 -4.97 -8.79
CA LYS A 176 -21.62 -4.13 -7.61
C LYS A 176 -21.29 -4.96 -6.36
N THR A 177 -21.89 -6.14 -6.24
CA THR A 177 -21.83 -6.99 -5.04
C THR A 177 -20.67 -8.00 -5.08
N THR A 178 -20.06 -8.27 -6.24
CA THR A 178 -19.00 -9.28 -6.44
C THR A 178 -17.63 -8.96 -5.79
N MET A 179 -17.55 -8.03 -4.84
CA MET A 179 -16.31 -7.75 -4.11
C MET A 179 -15.89 -8.94 -3.22
N SER A 180 -16.85 -9.70 -2.68
CA SER A 180 -16.58 -10.93 -1.94
C SER A 180 -16.77 -12.14 -2.86
N VAL A 181 -15.70 -12.93 -3.04
CA VAL A 181 -15.75 -14.20 -3.75
C VAL A 181 -15.90 -15.31 -2.71
N ASP A 182 -17.06 -15.96 -2.71
CA ASP A 182 -17.30 -17.11 -1.83
C ASP A 182 -16.49 -18.32 -2.29
N LEU A 183 -16.16 -19.19 -1.33
CA LEU A 183 -15.50 -20.45 -1.65
C LEU A 183 -16.46 -21.34 -2.43
N ASP A 184 -15.93 -21.98 -3.46
CA ASP A 184 -16.68 -22.96 -4.24
C ASP A 184 -17.16 -24.13 -3.36
N PRO A 185 -18.47 -24.44 -3.32
CA PRO A 185 -19.02 -25.51 -2.50
C PRO A 185 -18.45 -26.89 -2.86
N LEU A 186 -18.08 -27.11 -4.13
CA LEU A 186 -17.60 -28.39 -4.63
C LEU A 186 -16.06 -28.50 -4.67
N ARG A 187 -15.35 -27.62 -3.95
CA ARG A 187 -13.88 -27.54 -4.03
C ARG A 187 -13.17 -28.85 -3.70
N TYR A 188 -13.71 -29.61 -2.74
CA TYR A 188 -13.08 -30.84 -2.25
C TYR A 188 -13.27 -31.99 -3.23
N GLU A 189 -14.44 -32.08 -3.87
CA GLU A 189 -14.73 -33.07 -4.91
C GLU A 189 -13.84 -32.84 -6.13
N ARG A 190 -13.77 -31.59 -6.63
CA ARG A 190 -12.88 -31.25 -7.75
C ARG A 190 -11.40 -31.48 -7.44
N ALA A 191 -10.97 -31.22 -6.20
CA ALA A 191 -9.59 -31.49 -5.79
C ALA A 191 -9.28 -32.99 -5.82
N ALA A 192 -10.21 -33.84 -5.39
CA ALA A 192 -10.07 -35.29 -5.46
C ALA A 192 -10.00 -35.80 -6.90
N GLU A 193 -10.87 -35.30 -7.79
CA GLU A 193 -10.84 -35.63 -9.22
C GLU A 193 -9.53 -35.19 -9.88
N SER A 194 -9.07 -33.98 -9.58
CA SER A 194 -7.81 -33.44 -10.09
C SER A 194 -6.60 -34.28 -9.64
N LYS A 195 -6.61 -34.72 -8.38
CA LYS A 195 -5.56 -35.61 -7.86
C LYS A 195 -5.53 -36.95 -8.59
N ALA A 196 -6.69 -37.55 -8.87
CA ALA A 196 -6.77 -38.80 -9.62
C ALA A 196 -6.24 -38.65 -11.06
N LYS A 197 -6.64 -37.58 -11.76
CA LYS A 197 -6.14 -37.27 -13.11
C LYS A 197 -4.62 -37.07 -13.13
N THR A 198 -4.10 -36.35 -12.14
CA THR A 198 -2.65 -36.10 -12.01
C THR A 198 -1.89 -37.41 -11.76
N ALA A 199 -2.43 -38.30 -10.93
CA ALA A 199 -1.83 -39.61 -10.67
C ALA A 199 -1.80 -40.49 -11.94
N ALA A 200 -2.87 -40.50 -12.74
CA ALA A 200 -2.90 -41.23 -14.01
C ALA A 200 -1.85 -40.71 -15.01
N LEU A 201 -1.70 -39.38 -15.15
CA LEU A 201 -0.66 -38.79 -15.99
C LEU A 201 0.76 -39.10 -15.49
N ALA A 202 0.95 -39.16 -14.16
CA ALA A 202 2.22 -39.56 -13.59
C ALA A 202 2.54 -41.02 -13.91
N GLN A 203 1.55 -41.92 -13.83
CA GLN A 203 1.70 -43.33 -14.20
C GLN A 203 2.10 -43.47 -15.68
N GLN A 204 1.39 -42.80 -16.60
CA GLN A 204 1.74 -42.81 -18.02
C GLN A 204 3.18 -42.37 -18.28
N LYS A 205 3.65 -41.32 -17.58
CA LYS A 205 5.05 -40.88 -17.67
C LYS A 205 6.03 -41.92 -17.13
N THR A 206 5.67 -42.63 -16.07
CA THR A 206 6.53 -43.71 -15.55
C THR A 206 6.58 -44.90 -16.49
N ASP A 207 5.47 -45.22 -17.16
CA ASP A 207 5.40 -46.33 -18.10
C ASP A 207 6.21 -46.02 -19.35
N ALA A 208 6.06 -44.83 -19.95
CA ALA A 208 6.91 -44.39 -21.06
C ALA A 208 8.41 -44.40 -20.72
N LYS A 209 8.78 -44.08 -19.47
CA LYS A 209 10.17 -44.20 -19.00
C LYS A 209 10.63 -45.65 -18.92
N ARG A 210 9.78 -46.57 -18.48
CA ARG A 210 10.09 -48.01 -18.45
C ARG A 210 10.30 -48.55 -19.86
N ASP A 211 9.45 -48.16 -20.80
CA ASP A 211 9.56 -48.57 -22.21
C ASP A 211 10.88 -48.10 -22.83
N ALA A 212 11.26 -46.84 -22.60
CA ALA A 212 12.54 -46.29 -23.06
C ALA A 212 13.75 -46.99 -22.42
N LEU A 213 13.68 -47.35 -21.13
CA LEU A 213 14.74 -48.11 -20.47
C LEU A 213 14.85 -49.54 -21.01
N MET A 214 13.73 -50.17 -21.34
CA MET A 214 13.72 -51.51 -21.93
C MET A 214 14.33 -51.50 -23.34
N GLU A 215 14.07 -50.45 -24.14
CA GLU A 215 14.71 -50.26 -25.43
C GLU A 215 16.24 -50.12 -25.28
N LEU A 216 16.69 -49.30 -24.32
CA LEU A 216 18.11 -49.17 -24.02
C LEU A 216 18.72 -50.51 -23.61
N TYR A 217 18.03 -51.31 -22.79
CA TYR A 217 18.49 -52.62 -22.34
C TYR A 217 18.71 -53.60 -23.49
N ILE A 218 17.84 -53.60 -24.49
CA ILE A 218 17.97 -54.48 -25.66
C ILE A 218 19.08 -54.00 -26.57
N ASN A 219 19.20 -52.70 -26.78
CA ASN A 219 20.26 -52.12 -27.59
C ASN A 219 21.63 -52.22 -26.91
N ALA A 220 21.67 -52.43 -25.58
CA ALA A 220 22.92 -52.55 -24.84
C ALA A 220 23.77 -53.78 -25.24
N SER A 221 23.20 -54.77 -25.94
CA SER A 221 24.00 -55.88 -26.51
C SER A 221 24.98 -55.41 -27.59
N ASN A 222 24.71 -54.26 -28.21
CA ASN A 222 25.57 -53.68 -29.25
C ASN A 222 26.55 -52.65 -28.67
N PHE A 223 26.53 -52.41 -27.35
CA PHE A 223 27.44 -51.47 -26.72
C PHE A 223 28.75 -52.19 -26.40
N ILE A 224 29.85 -51.55 -26.77
CA ILE A 224 31.19 -51.97 -26.37
C ILE A 224 31.43 -51.41 -24.97
N VAL A 225 31.50 -52.28 -23.97
CA VAL A 225 31.67 -51.89 -22.56
C VAL A 225 33.08 -52.20 -22.06
N THR A 226 33.68 -53.28 -22.56
CA THR A 226 35.02 -53.73 -22.15
C THR A 226 36.09 -53.42 -23.21
N GLU A 227 37.35 -53.31 -22.77
CA GLU A 227 38.47 -53.10 -23.69
C GLU A 227 38.71 -54.31 -24.61
N GLU A 228 38.32 -55.52 -24.15
CA GLU A 228 38.40 -56.75 -24.95
C GLU A 228 37.44 -56.70 -26.14
N GLU A 229 36.15 -56.41 -25.88
CA GLU A 229 35.13 -56.21 -26.93
C GLU A 229 35.54 -55.10 -27.93
N LEU A 230 36.20 -54.04 -27.44
CA LEU A 230 36.68 -52.95 -28.29
C LEU A 230 37.76 -53.44 -29.26
N ASN A 231 38.74 -54.19 -28.77
CA ASN A 231 39.82 -54.70 -29.60
C ASN A 231 39.30 -55.71 -30.63
N GLU A 232 38.35 -56.57 -30.25
CA GLU A 232 37.70 -57.51 -31.17
C GLU A 232 36.94 -56.78 -32.29
N GLU A 233 36.15 -55.76 -31.96
CA GLU A 233 35.45 -54.95 -32.97
C GLU A 233 36.41 -54.10 -33.82
N LEU A 234 37.52 -53.61 -33.25
CA LEU A 234 38.57 -52.91 -34.01
C LEU A 234 39.22 -53.84 -35.04
N ASP A 235 39.66 -55.02 -34.62
CA ASP A 235 40.26 -56.01 -35.51
C ASP A 235 39.28 -56.44 -36.61
N ARG A 236 37.98 -56.52 -36.27
CA ARG A 236 36.91 -56.84 -37.23
C ARG A 236 36.69 -55.71 -38.25
N LEU A 237 36.48 -54.47 -37.79
CA LEU A 237 36.11 -53.33 -38.64
C LEU A 237 37.30 -52.76 -39.42
N PHE A 238 38.52 -52.84 -38.87
CA PHE A 238 39.74 -52.29 -39.48
C PHE A 238 40.61 -53.37 -40.15
N ALA A 239 40.10 -54.59 -40.35
CA ALA A 239 40.77 -55.59 -41.17
C ALA A 239 40.96 -55.09 -42.62
N GLU A 240 42.11 -55.37 -43.23
CA GLU A 240 42.41 -54.99 -44.63
C GLU A 240 41.40 -55.57 -45.63
N ASP A 241 40.75 -56.69 -45.27
CA ASP A 241 39.71 -57.34 -46.07
C ASP A 241 38.27 -56.90 -45.75
N PHE A 242 38.05 -56.00 -44.78
CA PHE A 242 36.71 -55.70 -44.26
C PHE A 242 35.73 -55.26 -45.36
N TRP A 243 36.13 -54.26 -46.15
CA TRP A 243 35.31 -53.73 -47.25
C TRP A 243 35.13 -54.76 -48.38
N LYS A 244 36.15 -55.59 -48.63
CA LYS A 244 36.11 -56.66 -49.64
C LYS A 244 35.14 -57.79 -49.27
N ARG A 245 34.96 -58.05 -47.97
CA ARG A 245 34.00 -59.05 -47.45
C ARG A 245 32.57 -58.52 -47.40
N GLN A 246 32.39 -57.22 -47.16
CA GLN A 246 31.08 -56.59 -47.05
C GLN A 246 30.46 -56.26 -48.43
N GLY A 247 31.29 -56.06 -49.45
CA GLY A 247 30.86 -55.76 -50.81
C GLY A 247 30.10 -56.89 -51.50
N GLN A 248 28.98 -56.58 -52.13
CA GLN A 248 28.15 -57.57 -52.86
C GLN A 248 28.56 -57.76 -54.33
N SER A 249 29.53 -57.00 -54.84
CA SER A 249 29.94 -57.04 -56.26
C SER A 249 31.29 -57.72 -56.44
N MET A 250 31.34 -58.77 -57.28
CA MET A 250 32.59 -59.49 -57.59
C MET A 250 33.47 -58.80 -58.64
N VAL A 251 33.09 -57.61 -59.13
CA VAL A 251 33.66 -57.01 -60.35
C VAL A 251 34.53 -55.78 -60.08
N MET A 252 34.41 -55.14 -58.91
CA MET A 252 35.21 -53.95 -58.55
C MET A 252 35.77 -54.12 -57.13
N ASP A 253 37.06 -53.80 -56.93
CA ASP A 253 37.69 -53.82 -55.61
C ASP A 253 37.11 -52.65 -54.80
N GLN A 254 36.48 -52.95 -53.67
CA GLN A 254 35.80 -51.96 -52.83
C GLN A 254 36.72 -51.59 -51.67
N GLU A 255 37.20 -50.35 -51.65
CA GLU A 255 38.18 -49.89 -50.66
C GLU A 255 37.57 -48.91 -49.63
N ASN A 256 36.34 -48.45 -49.86
CA ASN A 256 35.70 -47.41 -49.05
C ASN A 256 34.22 -47.70 -48.76
N ALA A 257 33.72 -47.12 -47.67
CA ALA A 257 32.31 -47.13 -47.26
C ALA A 257 31.35 -46.68 -48.37
N TRP A 258 31.78 -45.73 -49.21
CA TRP A 258 30.99 -45.18 -50.32
C TRP A 258 30.83 -46.18 -51.47
N ASP A 259 31.77 -47.12 -51.62
CA ASP A 259 31.71 -48.17 -52.64
C ASP A 259 30.80 -49.32 -52.22
N VAL A 260 30.73 -49.59 -50.90
CA VAL A 260 29.96 -50.68 -50.30
C VAL A 260 28.52 -50.25 -49.99
N TRP A 261 28.33 -49.11 -49.33
CA TRP A 261 27.03 -48.62 -48.85
C TRP A 261 26.43 -47.50 -49.72
N GLY A 262 27.18 -47.00 -50.70
CA GLY A 262 26.76 -45.89 -51.55
C GLY A 262 26.92 -44.52 -50.89
N ALA A 263 26.47 -43.49 -51.60
CA ALA A 263 26.42 -42.14 -51.02
C ALA A 263 25.43 -42.10 -49.85
N PRO A 264 25.75 -41.37 -48.76
CA PRO A 264 24.87 -41.24 -47.62
C PRO A 264 23.53 -40.65 -48.07
N PRO A 265 22.42 -41.05 -47.44
CA PRO A 265 21.10 -40.67 -47.87
C PRO A 265 20.96 -39.14 -47.88
N THR A 266 20.58 -38.59 -49.03
CA THR A 266 20.27 -37.17 -49.18
C THR A 266 18.78 -36.93 -48.93
N VAL A 267 18.36 -35.67 -48.81
CA VAL A 267 16.94 -35.33 -48.71
C VAL A 267 16.16 -35.86 -49.92
N GLN A 268 16.77 -35.89 -51.11
CA GLN A 268 16.14 -36.42 -52.32
C GLN A 268 15.90 -37.92 -52.21
N THR A 269 16.87 -38.69 -51.72
CA THR A 269 16.72 -40.15 -51.57
C THR A 269 15.71 -40.51 -50.47
N MET A 270 15.69 -39.77 -49.35
CA MET A 270 14.64 -39.94 -48.32
C MET A 270 13.25 -39.63 -48.87
N LEU A 271 13.10 -38.59 -49.69
CA LEU A 271 11.82 -38.26 -50.33
C LEU A 271 11.42 -39.32 -51.36
N GLU A 272 12.36 -39.84 -52.16
CA GLU A 272 12.12 -40.92 -53.11
C GLU A 272 11.65 -42.20 -52.39
N GLU A 273 12.24 -42.55 -51.24
CA GLU A 273 11.83 -43.67 -50.36
C GLU A 273 10.43 -43.44 -49.74
N MET A 274 10.08 -42.19 -49.43
CA MET A 274 8.74 -41.82 -48.95
C MET A 274 7.70 -41.87 -50.08
N PHE A 275 8.06 -41.42 -51.28
CA PHE A 275 7.18 -41.36 -52.45
C PHE A 275 7.15 -42.67 -53.26
N LYS A 276 7.87 -43.71 -52.81
CA LYS A 276 8.00 -45.02 -53.48
C LYS A 276 8.52 -44.89 -54.92
N ARG A 277 9.42 -43.94 -55.15
CA ARG A 277 10.04 -43.64 -56.45
C ARG A 277 11.53 -43.98 -56.42
N GLU A 278 11.85 -45.19 -55.96
CA GLU A 278 13.22 -45.67 -55.95
C GLU A 278 13.60 -46.14 -57.36
N THR A 279 14.70 -45.62 -57.89
CA THR A 279 15.20 -45.94 -59.25
C THR A 279 16.19 -47.11 -59.26
N ASN A 280 16.66 -47.53 -58.08
CA ASN A 280 17.57 -48.66 -57.91
C ASN A 280 16.80 -50.00 -57.87
N ALA A 281 17.08 -50.88 -58.84
CA ALA A 281 16.41 -52.18 -58.96
C ALA A 281 16.68 -53.14 -57.78
N ILE A 282 17.80 -52.99 -57.08
CA ILE A 282 18.22 -53.84 -55.95
C ILE A 282 17.47 -53.46 -54.67
N ASP A 283 17.40 -52.16 -54.34
CA ASP A 283 16.60 -51.66 -53.21
C ASP A 283 15.10 -51.87 -53.44
N SER A 284 14.62 -51.77 -54.68
CA SER A 284 13.19 -51.97 -54.98
C SER A 284 12.63 -53.36 -54.60
N GLN A 285 13.50 -54.39 -54.51
CA GLN A 285 13.08 -55.77 -54.22
C GLN A 285 13.06 -56.11 -52.72
N GLN A 286 13.83 -55.42 -51.87
CA GLN A 286 13.89 -55.72 -50.43
C GLN A 286 12.93 -54.87 -49.56
N THR A 287 12.26 -53.86 -50.11
CA THR A 287 11.90 -52.69 -49.28
C THR A 287 10.46 -52.62 -48.76
N GLU A 288 9.45 -53.24 -49.38
CA GLU A 288 8.06 -53.13 -48.87
C GLU A 288 7.68 -54.21 -47.85
N GLY A 289 8.10 -55.47 -48.07
CA GLY A 289 7.81 -56.59 -47.17
C GLY A 289 8.52 -56.47 -45.82
N THR A 290 9.82 -56.17 -45.83
CA THR A 290 10.62 -56.02 -44.61
C THR A 290 10.23 -54.77 -43.82
N ARG A 291 9.98 -53.64 -44.49
CA ARG A 291 9.53 -52.39 -43.87
C ARG A 291 8.16 -52.52 -43.22
N SER A 292 7.22 -53.20 -43.88
CA SER A 292 5.89 -53.44 -43.30
C SER A 292 5.97 -54.38 -42.10
N VAL A 293 6.80 -55.42 -42.14
CA VAL A 293 7.07 -56.31 -40.98
C VAL A 293 7.70 -55.53 -39.83
N ASN A 294 8.71 -54.69 -40.10
CA ASN A 294 9.35 -53.85 -39.07
C ASN A 294 8.36 -52.85 -38.45
N ARG A 295 7.51 -52.21 -39.25
CA ARG A 295 6.45 -51.31 -38.75
C ARG A 295 5.38 -52.04 -37.95
N GLN A 296 4.96 -53.23 -38.40
CA GLN A 296 4.01 -54.06 -37.65
C GLN A 296 4.62 -54.48 -36.31
N LYS A 297 5.91 -54.82 -36.30
CA LYS A 297 6.67 -55.10 -35.09
C LYS A 297 6.72 -53.89 -34.17
N THR A 298 7.10 -52.70 -34.64
CA THR A 298 7.15 -51.50 -33.78
C THR A 298 5.77 -51.17 -33.20
N ILE A 299 4.70 -51.27 -34.00
CA ILE A 299 3.33 -51.06 -33.53
C ILE A 299 2.94 -52.10 -32.47
N ALA A 300 3.28 -53.38 -32.68
CA ALA A 300 3.01 -54.43 -31.72
C ALA A 300 3.79 -54.22 -30.41
N GLU A 301 5.05 -53.81 -30.49
CA GLU A 301 5.90 -53.53 -29.32
C GLU A 301 5.40 -52.33 -28.51
N GLU A 302 5.02 -51.23 -29.17
CA GLU A 302 4.45 -50.05 -28.51
C GLU A 302 3.09 -50.35 -27.86
N LEU A 303 2.27 -51.19 -28.49
CA LEU A 303 0.95 -51.54 -27.97
C LEU A 303 1.02 -52.55 -26.83
N THR A 304 1.97 -53.49 -26.88
CA THR A 304 2.09 -54.56 -25.87
C THR A 304 3.04 -54.21 -24.72
N GLY A 305 3.85 -53.15 -24.86
CA GLY A 305 4.83 -52.72 -23.84
C GLY A 305 5.99 -53.70 -23.67
N GLY A 306 6.20 -54.61 -24.64
CA GLY A 306 7.25 -55.62 -24.64
C GLY A 306 7.99 -55.62 -25.96
N LYS A 307 9.32 -55.75 -25.93
CA LYS A 307 10.15 -55.77 -27.13
C LYS A 307 10.37 -57.20 -27.62
N MET A 308 10.22 -57.44 -28.91
CA MET A 308 10.35 -58.77 -29.52
C MET A 308 11.76 -58.93 -30.12
N LYS A 309 12.48 -59.99 -29.76
CA LYS A 309 13.79 -60.28 -30.37
C LYS A 309 13.57 -60.54 -31.87
N GLY A 310 14.28 -59.80 -32.73
CA GLY A 310 14.26 -60.06 -34.16
C GLY A 310 14.84 -61.44 -34.44
N SER A 311 14.16 -62.23 -35.25
CA SER A 311 14.80 -63.33 -35.98
C SER A 311 15.53 -62.69 -37.15
N ASP A 312 16.86 -62.66 -37.08
CA ASP A 312 17.72 -62.34 -38.22
C ASP A 312 17.53 -63.36 -39.36
#